data_AF-A0A2V1JVE3-F1
#
_entry.id   AF-A0A2V1JVE3-F1
#
_cell.length_a   1.000
_cell.length_b   1.000
_cell.length_c   1.000
_cell.angle_alpha   90.00
_cell.angle_beta   90.00
_cell.angle_gamma   90.00
#
_symmetry.space_group_name_H-M   'P 1'
#
loop_
_entity.id
_entity.type
_entity.pdbx_description
1 polymer ?
#
loop_
_entity_poly.entity_id
_entity_poly.type
_entity_poly.pdbx_seq_one_letter_code
_entity_poly.pdbx_strand_id
1 'polypeptide(L)'
;MKAIIKRNLKNYLKNPIFWIGLIVVLISMYQTLAPYLSIHYVKSDETFRKVKMASDGDVMEGCIPATPDKERELWEKEIVKILQDTENGFGMSEVEAEAVISEMKQMKITEACQYLKTEYHFNGANYVYEDVSWYQGSPEEVNRYIRENLEKHPFSYYFGRKFTDFASLHMAFFATVLLAFLFFQDMRKNTYELLHTKPMTAFQYIAGKISSGFLIMTAALVIMNIVFIILCYATAVKSGFAMNILDFVQNSILYVLPNILMICCVYAVTALLFKNPLPAVPALVLYIIYSNMLTWDSKGQCHARPFSIMVRFPGNFFETELPHQVYLNQLLLVAASILLMFIAVWMWKRRRVY
;
A
#
# COMPACT_ATOMS: atom_id res chain seq x y z
N MET A 1 -24.78 -25.95 3.11
CA MET A 1 -23.61 -25.05 3.15
C MET A 1 -22.34 -25.70 2.58
N LYS A 2 -21.80 -26.78 3.19
CA LYS A 2 -20.56 -27.47 2.71
C LYS A 2 -20.57 -27.82 1.21
N ALA A 3 -21.70 -28.33 0.70
CA ALA A 3 -21.84 -28.66 -0.72
C ALA A 3 -21.74 -27.43 -1.65
N ILE A 4 -22.26 -26.27 -1.23
CA ILE A 4 -22.18 -25.01 -1.99
C ILE A 4 -20.72 -24.57 -2.08
N ILE A 5 -20.05 -24.53 -0.93
CA ILE A 5 -18.64 -24.13 -0.84
C ILE A 5 -17.78 -25.04 -1.72
N LYS A 6 -17.90 -26.36 -1.55
CA LYS A 6 -17.14 -27.34 -2.35
C LYS A 6 -17.37 -27.17 -3.85
N ARG A 7 -18.62 -26.96 -4.27
CA ARG A 7 -18.96 -26.77 -5.69
C ARG A 7 -18.35 -25.47 -6.25
N ASN A 8 -18.52 -24.35 -5.56
CA ASN A 8 -18.00 -23.06 -6.01
C ASN A 8 -16.46 -23.07 -6.06
N LEU A 9 -15.79 -23.59 -5.02
CA LEU A 9 -14.34 -23.72 -5.01
C LEU A 9 -13.85 -24.58 -6.19
N LYS A 10 -14.49 -25.73 -6.44
CA LYS A 10 -14.16 -26.58 -7.60
C LYS A 10 -14.35 -25.83 -8.92
N ASN A 11 -15.39 -25.01 -9.05
CA ASN A 11 -15.63 -24.24 -10.27
C ASN A 11 -14.55 -23.17 -10.49
N TYR A 12 -14.15 -22.46 -9.43
CA TYR A 12 -13.06 -21.48 -9.51
C TYR A 12 -11.72 -22.12 -9.85
N LEU A 13 -11.34 -23.19 -9.15
CA LEU A 13 -10.08 -23.88 -9.37
C LEU A 13 -9.99 -24.55 -10.75
N LYS A 14 -11.13 -24.89 -11.37
CA LYS A 14 -11.19 -25.37 -12.75
C LYS A 14 -11.22 -24.26 -13.79
N ASN A 15 -11.52 -23.03 -13.40
CA ASN A 15 -11.63 -21.92 -14.34
C ASN A 15 -10.22 -21.40 -14.68
N PRO A 16 -9.77 -21.47 -15.94
CA PRO A 16 -8.44 -20.97 -16.32
C PRO A 16 -8.28 -19.47 -16.05
N ILE A 17 -9.36 -18.68 -16.06
CA ILE A 17 -9.33 -17.24 -15.77
C ILE A 17 -8.79 -16.98 -14.35
N PHE A 18 -9.11 -17.85 -13.38
CA PHE A 18 -8.58 -17.72 -12.02
C PHE A 18 -7.06 -17.81 -12.00
N TRP A 19 -6.50 -18.84 -12.63
CA TRP A 19 -5.05 -19.08 -12.64
C TRP A 19 -4.30 -18.06 -13.49
N ILE A 20 -4.82 -17.70 -14.66
CA ILE A 20 -4.24 -16.65 -15.51
C ILE A 20 -4.21 -15.32 -14.75
N GLY A 21 -5.33 -14.94 -14.13
CA GLY A 21 -5.40 -13.71 -13.35
C GLY A 21 -4.46 -13.73 -12.13
N LEU A 22 -4.32 -14.87 -11.45
CA LEU A 22 -3.36 -15.02 -10.35
C LEU A 22 -1.91 -14.85 -10.83
N ILE A 23 -1.55 -15.42 -11.98
CA ILE A 23 -0.22 -15.25 -12.60
C ILE A 23 0.02 -13.77 -12.93
N VAL A 24 -0.95 -13.09 -13.54
CA VAL A 24 -0.85 -11.65 -13.85
C VAL A 24 -0.64 -10.83 -12.58
N VAL A 25 -1.40 -11.12 -11.52
CA VAL A 25 -1.24 -10.46 -10.21
C VAL A 25 0.15 -10.71 -9.63
N LEU A 26 0.65 -11.96 -9.66
CA LEU A 26 1.98 -12.31 -9.17
C LEU A 26 3.09 -11.57 -9.93
N ILE A 27 2.99 -11.47 -11.26
CA ILE A 27 3.97 -10.74 -12.10
C ILE A 27 3.93 -9.25 -11.77
N SER A 28 2.75 -8.65 -11.71
CA SER A 28 2.58 -7.23 -11.38
C SER A 28 3.12 -6.90 -9.99
N MET A 29 2.82 -7.74 -9.00
CA MET A 29 3.38 -7.61 -7.65
C MET A 29 4.89 -7.76 -7.65
N TYR A 30 5.45 -8.72 -8.40
CA TYR A 30 6.90 -8.90 -8.47
C TYR A 30 7.57 -7.68 -9.07
N GLN A 31 7.06 -7.14 -10.19
CA GLN A 31 7.60 -5.93 -10.80
C GLN A 31 7.61 -4.74 -9.84
N THR A 32 6.57 -4.63 -9.01
CA THR A 32 6.45 -3.55 -8.03
C THR A 32 7.39 -3.73 -6.83
N LEU A 33 7.59 -4.97 -6.38
CA LEU A 33 8.37 -5.28 -5.18
C LEU A 33 9.84 -5.63 -5.46
N ALA A 34 10.20 -5.89 -6.72
CA ALA A 34 11.55 -6.27 -7.13
C ALA A 34 12.63 -5.28 -6.69
N PRO A 35 12.45 -3.95 -6.75
CA PRO A 35 13.46 -3.01 -6.25
C PRO A 35 13.82 -3.27 -4.78
N TYR A 36 12.83 -3.51 -3.92
CA TYR A 36 13.05 -3.80 -2.51
C TYR A 36 13.75 -5.15 -2.27
N LEU A 37 13.56 -6.13 -3.16
CA LEU A 37 14.27 -7.42 -3.09
C LEU A 37 15.76 -7.32 -3.47
N SER A 38 16.20 -6.17 -4.02
CA SER A 38 17.62 -5.90 -4.27
C SER A 38 18.34 -5.22 -3.11
N ILE A 39 17.68 -4.88 -1.99
CA ILE A 39 18.35 -4.25 -0.82
C ILE A 39 19.48 -5.15 -0.31
N HIS A 40 20.66 -4.57 -0.19
CA HIS A 40 21.85 -5.21 0.37
C HIS A 40 22.80 -4.17 0.95
N TYR A 41 23.79 -4.61 1.72
CA TYR A 41 24.89 -3.73 2.10
C TYR A 41 25.73 -3.40 0.86
N VAL A 42 25.87 -2.11 0.59
CA VAL A 42 26.48 -1.52 -0.60
C VAL A 42 28.00 -1.62 -0.49
N LYS A 43 28.67 -2.02 -1.57
CA LYS A 43 30.13 -2.10 -1.59
C LYS A 43 30.74 -0.72 -1.87
N SER A 44 31.98 -0.49 -1.43
CA SER A 44 32.66 0.80 -1.64
C SER A 44 32.88 1.16 -3.12
N ASP A 45 32.91 0.18 -4.03
CA ASP A 45 33.04 0.37 -5.48
C ASP A 45 31.68 0.44 -6.21
N GLU A 46 30.57 0.21 -5.51
CA GLU A 46 29.24 0.23 -6.08
C GLU A 46 28.74 1.66 -6.22
N THR A 47 28.06 1.94 -7.35
CA THR A 47 27.50 3.26 -7.63
C THR A 47 25.98 3.16 -7.70
N PHE A 48 25.32 4.08 -7.01
CA PHE A 48 23.87 4.18 -7.09
C PHE A 48 23.44 4.73 -8.44
N ARG A 49 22.26 4.30 -8.87
CA ARG A 49 21.58 4.95 -9.99
C ARG A 49 21.32 6.40 -9.63
N LYS A 50 21.71 7.34 -10.49
CA LYS A 50 21.38 8.76 -10.31
C LYS A 50 19.87 8.97 -10.36
N VAL A 51 19.34 9.68 -9.38
CA VAL A 51 17.96 10.14 -9.34
C VAL A 51 17.89 11.64 -9.67
N LYS A 52 16.73 12.11 -10.12
CA LYS A 52 16.53 13.54 -10.39
C LYS A 52 16.43 14.34 -9.10
N MET A 53 15.66 13.85 -8.15
CA MET A 53 15.50 14.40 -6.81
C MET A 53 15.65 13.24 -5.83
N ALA A 54 16.43 13.45 -4.76
CA ALA A 54 16.64 12.42 -3.75
C ALA A 54 15.37 12.11 -2.94
N SER A 55 14.47 13.08 -2.81
CA SER A 55 13.14 12.94 -2.21
C SER A 55 12.24 11.94 -2.94
N ASP A 56 12.43 11.76 -4.25
CA ASP A 56 11.69 10.79 -5.08
C ASP A 56 12.32 9.40 -5.08
N GLY A 57 13.53 9.25 -4.53
CA GLY A 57 14.25 7.99 -4.45
C GLY A 57 14.01 7.26 -3.13
N ASP A 58 14.43 5.99 -3.09
CA ASP A 58 14.42 5.17 -1.87
C ASP A 58 15.86 4.68 -1.59
N VAL A 59 16.01 3.87 -0.54
CA VAL A 59 17.30 3.34 -0.10
C VAL A 59 18.02 2.52 -1.18
N MET A 60 17.27 1.99 -2.14
CA MET A 60 17.80 1.25 -3.30
C MET A 60 18.61 2.11 -4.25
N GLU A 61 18.24 3.38 -4.33
CA GLU A 61 18.93 4.40 -5.11
C GLU A 61 19.93 5.18 -4.24
N GLY A 62 20.23 4.70 -3.04
CA GLY A 62 21.12 5.36 -2.09
C GLY A 62 20.53 6.62 -1.45
N CYS A 63 19.21 6.83 -1.59
CA CYS A 63 18.53 7.99 -1.03
C CYS A 63 18.20 7.72 0.44
N ILE A 64 18.67 8.59 1.33
CA ILE A 64 18.49 8.49 2.77
C ILE A 64 18.04 9.84 3.35
N PRO A 65 17.31 9.86 4.48
CA PRO A 65 16.92 11.10 5.12
C PRO A 65 18.16 11.80 5.70
N ALA A 66 18.20 13.13 5.56
CA ALA A 66 19.24 13.95 6.15
C ALA A 66 19.02 14.11 7.67
N THR A 67 20.11 14.08 8.45
CA THR A 67 20.06 14.55 9.84
C THR A 67 19.87 16.06 9.86
N PRO A 68 19.35 16.68 10.94
CA PRO A 68 19.15 18.14 10.97
C PRO A 68 20.43 18.94 10.62
N ASP A 69 21.58 18.47 11.10
CA ASP A 69 22.88 19.10 10.78
C ASP A 69 23.24 18.93 9.29
N LYS A 70 22.97 17.75 8.71
CA LYS A 70 23.25 17.45 7.31
C LYS A 70 22.30 18.19 6.38
N GLU A 71 21.03 18.26 6.74
CA GLU A 71 19.98 18.98 6.03
C GLU A 71 20.34 20.47 5.98
N ARG A 72 20.80 21.03 7.11
CA ARG A 72 21.30 22.41 7.17
C ARG A 72 22.53 22.63 6.28
N GLU A 73 23.52 21.72 6.33
CA GLU A 73 24.71 21.79 5.47
C GLU A 73 24.35 21.77 3.98
N LEU A 74 23.45 20.86 3.58
CA LEU A 74 23.00 20.73 2.19
C LEU A 74 22.19 21.94 1.74
N TRP A 75 21.30 22.44 2.61
CA TRP A 75 20.51 23.63 2.36
C TRP A 75 21.41 24.84 2.12
N GLU A 76 22.38 25.10 3.00
CA GLU A 76 23.32 26.22 2.84
C GLU A 76 24.09 26.12 1.51
N LYS A 77 24.52 24.92 1.11
CA LYS A 77 25.18 24.71 -0.20
C LYS A 77 24.28 25.03 -1.38
N GLU A 78 23.01 24.63 -1.36
CA GLU A 78 22.06 24.96 -2.43
C GLU A 78 21.72 26.45 -2.44
N ILE A 79 21.58 27.09 -1.27
CA ILE A 79 21.41 28.55 -1.18
C ILE A 79 22.61 29.27 -1.78
N VAL A 80 23.85 28.87 -1.48
CA VAL A 80 25.05 29.49 -2.09
C VAL A 80 25.00 29.40 -3.61
N LYS A 81 24.67 28.23 -4.18
CA LYS A 81 24.54 28.07 -5.63
C LYS A 81 23.50 29.02 -6.22
N ILE A 82 22.33 29.16 -5.57
CA ILE A 82 21.26 30.05 -6.02
C ILE A 82 21.69 31.53 -5.93
N LEU A 83 22.39 31.92 -4.85
CA LEU A 83 22.89 33.28 -4.69
C LEU A 83 23.93 33.64 -5.76
N GLN A 84 24.80 32.69 -6.11
CA GLN A 84 25.87 32.89 -7.09
C GLN A 84 25.43 32.74 -8.55
N ASP A 85 24.31 32.07 -8.83
CA ASP A 85 23.83 31.86 -10.20
C ASP A 85 23.55 33.21 -10.90
N THR A 86 24.26 33.45 -12.00
CA THR A 86 24.19 34.70 -12.78
C THR A 86 23.10 34.71 -13.84
N GLU A 87 22.56 33.54 -14.21
CA GLU A 87 21.54 33.42 -15.25
C GLU A 87 20.13 33.38 -14.64
N ASN A 88 19.94 32.61 -13.56
CA ASN A 88 18.63 32.41 -12.94
C ASN A 88 18.60 32.75 -11.44
N GLY A 89 19.71 33.20 -10.88
CA GLY A 89 19.86 33.54 -9.46
C GLY A 89 20.11 35.02 -9.19
N PHE A 90 20.90 35.30 -8.16
CA PHE A 90 21.17 36.67 -7.70
C PHE A 90 22.50 37.25 -8.24
N GLY A 91 23.33 36.45 -8.90
CA GLY A 91 24.61 36.87 -9.47
C GLY A 91 25.61 37.42 -8.45
N MET A 92 25.51 37.01 -7.19
CA MET A 92 26.41 37.44 -6.13
C MET A 92 27.81 36.86 -6.33
N SER A 93 28.82 37.63 -5.91
CA SER A 93 30.18 37.12 -5.78
C SER A 93 30.27 36.05 -4.67
N GLU A 94 31.32 35.23 -4.72
CA GLU A 94 31.59 34.20 -3.71
C GLU A 94 31.64 34.78 -2.28
N VAL A 95 32.32 35.92 -2.13
CA VAL A 95 32.47 36.62 -0.85
C VAL A 95 31.12 37.14 -0.31
N GLU A 96 30.28 37.66 -1.20
CA GLU A 96 28.94 38.14 -0.82
C GLU A 96 28.06 36.98 -0.37
N ALA A 97 28.03 35.88 -1.12
CA ALA A 97 27.26 34.69 -0.76
C ALA A 97 27.73 34.07 0.57
N GLU A 98 29.04 33.99 0.80
CA GLU A 98 29.60 33.51 2.07
C GLU A 98 29.22 34.39 3.26
N ALA A 99 29.18 35.71 3.08
CA ALA A 99 28.74 36.65 4.12
C ALA A 99 27.28 36.39 4.49
N VAL A 100 26.39 36.15 3.51
CA VAL A 100 24.98 35.79 3.75
C VAL A 100 24.87 34.51 4.57
N ILE A 101 25.61 33.46 4.21
CA ILE A 101 25.59 32.19 4.96
C ILE A 101 26.12 32.38 6.39
N SER A 102 27.18 33.16 6.56
CA SER A 102 27.78 33.43 7.88
C SER A 102 26.80 34.12 8.84
N GLU A 103 26.05 35.11 8.35
CA GLU A 103 24.97 35.77 9.10
C GLU A 103 23.90 34.76 9.55
N MET A 104 23.47 33.88 8.64
CA MET A 104 22.41 32.91 8.91
C MET A 104 22.84 31.76 9.82
N LYS A 105 24.14 31.51 9.99
CA LYS A 105 24.68 30.29 10.63
C LYS A 105 24.15 30.05 12.05
N GLN A 106 23.87 31.11 12.80
CA GLN A 106 23.32 31.02 14.18
C GLN A 106 21.78 31.10 14.23
N MET A 107 21.14 31.41 13.10
CA MET A 107 19.68 31.52 13.00
C MET A 107 19.06 30.12 12.90
N LYS A 108 17.87 29.96 13.50
CA LYS A 108 17.05 28.77 13.22
C LYS A 108 16.65 28.76 11.74
N ILE A 109 16.36 27.58 11.17
CA ILE A 109 16.05 27.49 9.74
C ILE A 109 14.87 28.40 9.34
N THR A 110 13.83 28.47 10.16
CA THR A 110 12.67 29.34 9.91
C THR A 110 13.04 30.83 9.91
N GLU A 111 14.00 31.22 10.76
CA GLU A 111 14.51 32.59 10.84
C GLU A 111 15.42 32.89 9.64
N ALA A 112 16.30 31.96 9.26
CA ALA A 112 17.17 32.07 8.09
C ALA A 112 16.36 32.18 6.78
N CYS A 113 15.32 31.37 6.62
CA CYS A 113 14.41 31.48 5.47
C CYS A 113 13.65 32.81 5.45
N GLN A 114 13.23 33.32 6.61
CA GLN A 114 12.58 34.63 6.72
C GLN A 114 13.55 35.78 6.43
N TYR A 115 14.80 35.66 6.85
CA TYR A 115 15.87 36.60 6.55
C TYR A 115 16.12 36.69 5.03
N LEU A 116 16.32 35.55 4.35
CA LEU A 116 16.47 35.50 2.89
C LEU A 116 15.27 36.11 2.15
N LYS A 117 14.06 35.88 2.66
CA LYS A 117 12.84 36.48 2.11
C LYS A 117 12.77 37.99 2.30
N THR A 118 13.27 38.51 3.42
CA THR A 118 13.12 39.94 3.77
C THR A 118 14.22 40.77 3.13
N GLU A 119 15.48 40.37 3.31
CA GLU A 119 16.65 41.13 2.85
C GLU A 119 16.95 40.91 1.37
N TYR A 120 16.72 39.70 0.86
CA TYR A 120 17.07 39.31 -0.51
C TYR A 120 15.86 38.97 -1.37
N HIS A 121 14.63 39.15 -0.86
CA HIS A 121 13.38 38.83 -1.57
C HIS A 121 13.27 37.39 -2.09
N PHE A 122 14.02 36.46 -1.49
CA PHE A 122 14.02 35.06 -1.88
C PHE A 122 12.92 34.27 -1.16
N ASN A 123 11.79 34.07 -1.84
CA ASN A 123 10.64 33.34 -1.28
C ASN A 123 10.79 31.80 -1.30
N GLY A 124 11.79 31.28 -2.00
CA GLY A 124 11.96 29.84 -2.26
C GLY A 124 12.68 29.05 -1.17
N ALA A 125 13.26 29.73 -0.16
CA ALA A 125 14.19 29.13 0.79
C ALA A 125 13.63 27.93 1.57
N ASN A 126 12.33 27.95 1.89
CA ASN A 126 11.67 26.85 2.59
C ASN A 126 11.55 25.60 1.71
N TYR A 127 11.24 25.77 0.42
CA TYR A 127 11.14 24.65 -0.53
C TYR A 127 12.50 24.00 -0.76
N VAL A 128 13.56 24.81 -0.85
CA VAL A 128 14.94 24.28 -0.92
C VAL A 128 15.27 23.44 0.31
N TYR A 129 14.80 23.85 1.49
CA TYR A 129 15.01 23.08 2.72
C TYR A 129 14.27 21.73 2.68
N GLU A 130 12.99 21.74 2.26
CA GLU A 130 12.21 20.51 2.05
C GLU A 130 12.86 19.58 1.02
N ASP A 131 13.42 20.12 -0.06
CA ASP A 131 14.06 19.35 -1.14
C ASP A 131 15.35 18.64 -0.69
N VAL A 132 16.06 19.19 0.30
CA VAL A 132 17.31 18.60 0.84
C VAL A 132 17.07 17.72 2.07
N SER A 133 15.81 17.51 2.47
CA SER A 133 15.44 16.58 3.56
C SER A 133 15.84 15.13 3.25
N TRP A 134 16.06 14.81 1.97
CA TRP A 134 16.64 13.57 1.48
C TRP A 134 17.85 13.87 0.60
N TYR A 135 18.83 12.97 0.62
CA TYR A 135 20.01 13.08 -0.24
C TYR A 135 20.53 11.71 -0.67
N GLN A 136 21.28 11.66 -1.78
CA GLN A 136 22.03 10.46 -2.15
C GLN A 136 23.32 10.39 -1.32
N GLY A 137 23.34 9.45 -0.37
CA GLY A 137 24.46 9.26 0.55
C GLY A 137 25.61 8.46 -0.06
N SER A 138 26.76 8.48 0.61
CA SER A 138 27.85 7.55 0.29
C SER A 138 27.49 6.10 0.63
N PRO A 139 28.17 5.09 0.06
CA PRO A 139 27.96 3.69 0.45
C PRO A 139 28.03 3.47 1.98
N GLU A 140 28.93 4.16 2.67
CA GLU A 140 29.07 4.09 4.13
C GLU A 140 27.86 4.67 4.87
N GLU A 141 27.36 5.83 4.44
CA GLU A 141 26.17 6.46 5.03
C GLU A 141 24.93 5.61 4.83
N VAL A 142 24.74 5.09 3.61
CA VAL A 142 23.62 4.20 3.28
C VAL A 142 23.69 2.90 4.07
N ASN A 143 24.86 2.28 4.18
CA ASN A 143 25.04 1.07 4.98
C ASN A 143 24.77 1.28 6.47
N ARG A 144 25.18 2.44 7.01
CA ARG A 144 24.86 2.82 8.38
C ARG A 144 23.35 2.93 8.57
N TYR A 145 22.66 3.65 7.66
CA TYR A 145 21.21 3.80 7.69
C TYR A 145 20.45 2.47 7.56
N ILE A 146 20.89 1.57 6.67
CA ILE A 146 20.33 0.21 6.55
C ILE A 146 20.50 -0.53 7.88
N ARG A 147 21.70 -0.52 8.46
CA ARG A 147 22.01 -1.25 9.70
C ARG A 147 21.15 -0.75 10.87
N GLU A 148 21.10 0.56 11.08
CA GLU A 148 20.33 1.17 12.18
C GLU A 148 18.83 0.82 12.10
N ASN A 149 18.27 0.75 10.89
CA ASN A 149 16.86 0.35 10.71
C ASN A 149 16.62 -1.15 10.87
N LEU A 150 17.59 -1.98 10.48
CA LEU A 150 17.54 -3.43 10.63
C LEU A 150 17.82 -3.90 12.07
N GLU A 151 18.46 -3.07 12.90
CA GLU A 151 18.57 -3.29 14.35
C GLU A 151 17.22 -3.12 15.06
N LYS A 152 16.37 -2.20 14.59
CA LYS A 152 15.03 -1.96 15.15
C LYS A 152 14.05 -3.08 14.77
N HIS A 153 14.04 -3.48 13.50
CA HIS A 153 13.11 -4.46 12.97
C HIS A 153 13.76 -5.32 11.88
N PRO A 154 13.36 -6.61 11.75
CA PRO A 154 13.89 -7.47 10.70
C PRO A 154 13.49 -6.95 9.31
N PHE A 155 14.22 -7.35 8.27
CA PHE A 155 13.94 -6.96 6.89
C PHE A 155 12.50 -7.31 6.44
N SER A 156 11.98 -8.45 6.91
CA SER A 156 10.60 -8.90 6.68
C SER A 156 9.53 -7.95 7.21
N TYR A 157 9.82 -7.15 8.23
CA TYR A 157 8.87 -6.21 8.78
C TYR A 157 8.55 -5.11 7.76
N TYR A 158 9.59 -4.49 7.20
CA TYR A 158 9.47 -3.45 6.18
C TYR A 158 8.95 -4.02 4.85
N PHE A 159 9.57 -5.11 4.38
CA PHE A 159 9.14 -5.74 3.13
C PHE A 159 7.72 -6.31 3.23
N GLY A 160 7.35 -6.90 4.37
CA GLY A 160 6.01 -7.42 4.61
C GLY A 160 4.94 -6.34 4.59
N ARG A 161 5.25 -5.11 5.02
CA ARG A 161 4.36 -3.94 4.90
C ARG A 161 4.20 -3.49 3.46
N LYS A 162 5.28 -3.34 2.70
CA LYS A 162 5.23 -3.04 1.26
C LYS A 162 4.46 -4.11 0.50
N PHE A 163 4.74 -5.38 0.78
CA PHE A 163 3.98 -6.51 0.23
C PHE A 163 2.48 -6.36 0.53
N THR A 164 2.12 -6.10 1.78
CA THR A 164 0.71 -6.00 2.20
C THR A 164 -0.01 -4.84 1.53
N ASP A 165 0.66 -3.69 1.39
CA ASP A 165 0.12 -2.52 0.70
C ASP A 165 -0.30 -2.89 -0.73
N PHE A 166 0.66 -3.39 -1.52
CA PHE A 166 0.40 -3.76 -2.90
C PHE A 166 -0.50 -5.00 -3.03
N ALA A 167 -0.38 -5.99 -2.14
CA ALA A 167 -1.24 -7.17 -2.12
C ALA A 167 -2.70 -6.75 -1.93
N SER A 168 -2.99 -5.81 -1.02
CA SER A 168 -4.34 -5.35 -0.76
C SER A 168 -4.98 -4.72 -2.00
N LEU A 169 -4.22 -3.90 -2.73
CA LEU A 169 -4.63 -3.26 -3.98
C LEU A 169 -4.91 -4.29 -5.08
N HIS A 170 -3.94 -5.17 -5.36
CA HIS A 170 -4.06 -6.18 -6.40
C HIS A 170 -5.17 -7.18 -6.10
N MET A 171 -5.30 -7.60 -4.84
CA MET A 171 -6.37 -8.51 -4.42
C MET A 171 -7.75 -7.90 -4.56
N ALA A 172 -7.90 -6.60 -4.30
CA ALA A 172 -9.19 -5.94 -4.47
C ALA A 172 -9.62 -5.91 -5.94
N PHE A 173 -8.72 -5.56 -6.87
CA PHE A 173 -9.00 -5.62 -8.31
C PHE A 173 -9.25 -7.05 -8.79
N PHE A 174 -8.42 -8.00 -8.37
CA PHE A 174 -8.56 -9.40 -8.72
C PHE A 174 -9.89 -9.98 -8.22
N ALA A 175 -10.28 -9.68 -6.98
CA ALA A 175 -11.57 -10.05 -6.40
C ALA A 175 -12.73 -9.41 -7.16
N THR A 176 -12.62 -8.14 -7.54
CA THR A 176 -13.67 -7.42 -8.27
C THR A 176 -14.03 -8.12 -9.58
N VAL A 177 -13.02 -8.59 -10.33
CA VAL A 177 -13.23 -9.32 -11.59
C VAL A 177 -13.72 -10.75 -11.33
N LEU A 178 -13.07 -11.49 -10.43
CA LEU A 178 -13.36 -12.91 -10.24
C LEU A 178 -14.67 -13.19 -9.50
N LEU A 179 -15.03 -12.36 -8.53
CA LEU A 179 -16.25 -12.55 -7.76
C LEU A 179 -17.51 -12.28 -8.60
N ALA A 180 -17.39 -11.69 -9.79
CA ALA A 180 -18.48 -11.66 -10.77
C ALA A 180 -19.02 -13.05 -11.07
N PHE A 181 -18.13 -14.02 -11.23
CA PHE A 181 -18.51 -15.39 -11.50
C PHE A 181 -19.17 -16.10 -10.30
N LEU A 182 -19.10 -15.53 -9.08
CA LEU A 182 -19.68 -16.11 -7.86
C LEU A 182 -21.20 -16.22 -7.95
N PHE A 183 -21.84 -15.19 -8.50
CA PHE A 183 -23.30 -15.11 -8.66
C PHE A 183 -23.74 -15.17 -10.13
N PHE A 184 -22.85 -14.96 -11.11
CA PHE A 184 -23.23 -14.90 -12.53
C PHE A 184 -24.05 -16.10 -13.03
N GLN A 185 -23.70 -17.31 -12.62
CA GLN A 185 -24.44 -18.52 -13.02
C GLN A 185 -25.78 -18.66 -12.27
N ASP A 186 -25.82 -18.20 -11.02
CA ASP A 186 -26.97 -18.33 -10.13
C ASP A 186 -28.06 -17.27 -10.40
N MET A 187 -27.68 -16.11 -10.93
CA MET A 187 -28.60 -15.01 -11.23
C MET A 187 -29.29 -15.13 -12.59
N ARG A 188 -29.01 -16.20 -13.36
CA ARG A 188 -29.79 -16.52 -14.57
C ARG A 188 -31.21 -16.90 -14.16
N LYS A 189 -32.22 -16.34 -14.85
CA LYS A 189 -33.65 -16.44 -14.48
C LYS A 189 -34.10 -17.85 -14.06
N ASN A 190 -33.86 -18.84 -14.90
CA ASN A 190 -34.27 -20.24 -14.65
C ASN A 190 -33.52 -20.89 -13.47
N THR A 191 -32.24 -20.54 -13.27
CA THR A 191 -31.44 -21.06 -12.16
C THR A 191 -31.85 -20.41 -10.84
N TYR A 192 -32.13 -19.10 -10.85
CA TYR A 192 -32.49 -18.33 -9.68
C TYR A 192 -33.79 -18.86 -9.05
N GLU A 193 -34.82 -19.08 -9.86
CA GLU A 193 -36.10 -19.64 -9.41
C GLU A 193 -35.92 -21.06 -8.86
N LEU A 194 -35.16 -21.91 -9.57
CA LEU A 194 -34.86 -23.28 -9.13
C LEU A 194 -34.10 -23.33 -7.80
N LEU A 195 -33.25 -22.34 -7.50
CA LEU A 195 -32.54 -22.28 -6.23
C LEU A 195 -33.46 -21.99 -5.04
N HIS A 196 -34.59 -21.31 -5.27
CA HIS A 196 -35.55 -21.00 -4.21
C HIS A 196 -36.43 -22.20 -3.83
N THR A 197 -36.53 -23.22 -4.70
CA THR A 197 -37.26 -24.46 -4.43
C THR A 197 -36.40 -25.52 -3.73
N LYS A 198 -35.08 -25.34 -3.66
CA LYS A 198 -34.20 -26.27 -2.95
C LYS A 198 -34.42 -26.20 -1.43
N PRO A 199 -34.31 -27.32 -0.70
CA PRO A 199 -34.45 -27.37 0.76
C PRO A 199 -33.19 -26.80 1.45
N MET A 200 -32.87 -25.54 1.16
CA MET A 200 -31.77 -24.81 1.77
C MET A 200 -32.30 -23.53 2.40
N THR A 201 -31.80 -23.20 3.59
CA THR A 201 -32.16 -21.92 4.22
C THR A 201 -31.45 -20.77 3.51
N ALA A 202 -32.05 -19.57 3.56
CA ALA A 202 -31.45 -18.36 3.02
C ALA A 202 -30.04 -18.10 3.59
N PHE A 203 -29.88 -18.31 4.91
CA PHE A 203 -28.60 -18.17 5.59
C PHE A 203 -27.55 -19.14 5.03
N GLN A 204 -27.89 -20.44 4.94
CA GLN A 204 -26.96 -21.45 4.41
C GLN A 204 -26.53 -21.17 2.96
N TYR A 205 -27.41 -20.59 2.15
CA TYR A 205 -27.09 -20.22 0.78
C TYR A 205 -26.16 -19.01 0.73
N ILE A 206 -26.54 -17.89 1.35
CA ILE A 206 -25.77 -16.64 1.32
C ILE A 206 -24.43 -16.78 2.03
N ALA A 207 -24.41 -17.32 3.25
CA ALA A 207 -23.15 -17.58 3.95
C ALA A 207 -22.28 -18.57 3.16
N GLY A 208 -22.87 -19.61 2.56
CA GLY A 208 -22.14 -20.54 1.68
C GLY A 208 -21.50 -19.86 0.46
N LYS A 209 -22.16 -18.86 -0.13
CA LYS A 209 -21.62 -18.07 -1.24
C LYS A 209 -20.50 -17.14 -0.79
N ILE A 210 -20.75 -16.32 0.23
CA ILE A 210 -19.75 -15.39 0.78
C ILE A 210 -18.52 -16.15 1.25
N SER A 211 -18.67 -17.22 2.04
CA SER A 211 -17.54 -18.04 2.48
C SER A 211 -16.79 -18.68 1.33
N SER A 212 -17.46 -19.07 0.23
CA SER A 212 -16.74 -19.62 -0.93
C SER A 212 -15.92 -18.57 -1.68
N GLY A 213 -16.43 -17.34 -1.80
CA GLY A 213 -15.68 -16.21 -2.36
C GLY A 213 -14.50 -15.83 -1.47
N PHE A 214 -14.73 -15.76 -0.16
CA PHE A 214 -13.68 -15.48 0.82
C PHE A 214 -12.57 -16.53 0.75
N LEU A 215 -12.91 -17.83 0.82
CA LEU A 215 -11.92 -18.91 0.82
C LEU A 215 -11.09 -18.98 -0.48
N ILE A 216 -11.69 -18.74 -1.66
CA ILE A 216 -10.91 -18.77 -2.91
C ILE A 216 -9.93 -17.60 -2.99
N MET A 217 -10.34 -16.41 -2.52
CA MET A 217 -9.46 -15.26 -2.47
C MET A 217 -8.38 -15.42 -1.37
N THR A 218 -8.72 -16.02 -0.23
CA THR A 218 -7.72 -16.39 0.79
C THR A 218 -6.72 -17.39 0.24
N ALA A 219 -7.14 -18.38 -0.56
CA ALA A 219 -6.21 -19.32 -1.20
C ALA A 219 -5.24 -18.61 -2.15
N ALA A 220 -5.72 -17.67 -2.96
CA ALA A 220 -4.85 -16.82 -3.79
C ALA A 220 -3.86 -16.01 -2.93
N LEU A 221 -4.33 -15.39 -1.85
CA LEU A 221 -3.47 -14.65 -0.91
C LEU A 221 -2.39 -15.53 -0.27
N VAL A 222 -2.73 -16.78 0.09
CA VAL A 222 -1.77 -17.75 0.64
C VAL A 222 -0.68 -18.09 -0.38
N ILE A 223 -1.06 -18.33 -1.65
CA ILE A 223 -0.08 -18.58 -2.71
C ILE A 223 0.88 -17.39 -2.87
N MET A 224 0.34 -16.16 -2.91
CA MET A 224 1.18 -14.96 -2.98
C MET A 224 2.10 -14.83 -1.76
N ASN A 225 1.58 -15.03 -0.54
CA ASN A 225 2.40 -15.01 0.66
C ASN A 225 3.57 -16.00 0.56
N ILE A 226 3.31 -17.25 0.15
CA ILE A 226 4.37 -18.26 -0.02
C ILE A 226 5.43 -17.77 -1.00
N VAL A 227 5.04 -17.27 -2.17
CA VAL A 227 5.99 -16.76 -3.19
C VAL A 227 6.84 -15.62 -2.63
N PHE A 228 6.23 -14.60 -2.03
CA PHE A 228 6.96 -13.42 -1.57
C PHE A 228 7.75 -13.65 -0.27
N ILE A 229 7.33 -14.60 0.57
CA ILE A 229 8.13 -15.08 1.70
C ILE A 229 9.39 -15.76 1.20
N ILE A 230 9.30 -16.63 0.17
CA ILE A 230 10.47 -17.30 -0.41
C ILE A 230 11.44 -16.27 -1.02
N LEU A 231 10.93 -15.28 -1.76
CA LEU A 231 11.76 -14.22 -2.33
C LEU A 231 12.43 -13.38 -1.26
N CYS A 232 11.67 -12.94 -0.23
CA CYS A 232 12.21 -12.18 0.88
C CYS A 232 13.26 -12.99 1.66
N TYR A 233 13.04 -14.30 1.85
CA TYR A 233 14.01 -15.18 2.49
C TYR A 233 15.30 -15.30 1.68
N ALA A 234 15.20 -15.48 0.37
CA ALA A 234 16.37 -15.54 -0.52
C ALA A 234 17.20 -14.25 -0.46
N THR A 235 16.55 -13.07 -0.49
CA THR A 235 17.23 -11.78 -0.30
C THR A 235 17.85 -11.66 1.08
N ALA A 236 17.10 -11.99 2.14
CA ALA A 236 17.58 -11.89 3.51
C ALA A 236 18.83 -12.76 3.75
N VAL A 237 18.85 -14.00 3.26
CA VAL A 237 20.02 -14.89 3.34
C VAL A 237 21.19 -14.32 2.54
N LYS A 238 20.96 -13.85 1.31
CA LYS A 238 22.01 -13.28 0.45
C LYS A 238 22.65 -12.03 1.08
N SER A 239 21.85 -11.18 1.70
CA SER A 239 22.29 -9.89 2.25
C SER A 239 22.67 -9.96 3.74
N GLY A 240 22.51 -11.12 4.39
CA GLY A 240 22.78 -11.29 5.82
C GLY A 240 21.78 -10.59 6.74
N PHE A 241 20.53 -10.42 6.29
CA PHE A 241 19.47 -9.77 7.05
C PHE A 241 18.63 -10.77 7.86
N ALA A 242 18.14 -10.32 9.01
CA ALA A 242 17.17 -11.08 9.80
C ALA A 242 15.78 -11.07 9.13
N MET A 243 15.05 -12.18 9.27
CA MET A 243 13.70 -12.34 8.72
C MET A 243 12.81 -13.10 9.71
N ASN A 244 11.55 -12.68 9.81
CA ASN A 244 10.48 -13.37 10.50
C ASN A 244 9.29 -13.58 9.55
N ILE A 245 8.91 -14.84 9.32
CA ILE A 245 7.78 -15.22 8.46
C ILE A 245 6.46 -14.66 9.00
N LEU A 246 6.33 -14.52 10.32
CA LEU A 246 5.10 -14.05 10.94
C LEU A 246 4.72 -12.62 10.53
N ASP A 247 5.67 -11.78 10.14
CA ASP A 247 5.40 -10.40 9.72
C ASP A 247 4.43 -10.37 8.52
N PHE A 248 4.63 -11.28 7.55
CA PHE A 248 3.76 -11.41 6.38
C PHE A 248 2.38 -11.94 6.74
N VAL A 249 2.36 -12.99 7.58
CA VAL A 249 1.13 -13.68 7.96
C VAL A 249 0.24 -12.75 8.79
N GLN A 250 0.81 -12.05 9.77
CA GLN A 250 0.10 -11.10 10.60
C GLN A 250 -0.46 -9.95 9.77
N ASN A 251 0.35 -9.33 8.91
CA ASN A 251 -0.12 -8.24 8.07
C ASN A 251 -1.23 -8.69 7.10
N SER A 252 -1.13 -9.88 6.51
CA SER A 252 -2.17 -10.45 5.65
C SER A 252 -3.48 -10.69 6.41
N ILE A 253 -3.40 -11.24 7.62
CA ILE A 253 -4.58 -11.51 8.46
C ILE A 253 -5.24 -10.22 8.90
N LEU A 254 -4.46 -9.24 9.36
CA LEU A 254 -4.97 -8.01 9.95
C LEU A 254 -5.47 -7.01 8.91
N TYR A 255 -4.81 -6.92 7.76
CA TYR A 255 -5.01 -5.82 6.82
C TYR A 255 -5.54 -6.23 5.45
N VAL A 256 -5.51 -7.52 5.07
CA VAL A 256 -6.00 -7.99 3.77
C VAL A 256 -7.27 -8.82 3.90
N LEU A 257 -7.33 -9.76 4.85
CA LEU A 257 -8.49 -10.63 5.02
C LEU A 257 -9.81 -9.87 5.30
N PRO A 258 -9.86 -8.84 6.18
CA PRO A 258 -11.12 -8.14 6.40
C PRO A 258 -11.59 -7.38 5.15
N ASN A 259 -10.65 -6.87 4.34
CA ASN A 259 -10.97 -6.23 3.06
C ASN A 259 -11.58 -7.24 2.07
N ILE A 260 -11.01 -8.45 1.96
CA ILE A 260 -11.57 -9.52 1.13
C ILE A 260 -12.99 -9.89 1.59
N LEU A 261 -13.22 -10.00 2.90
CA LEU A 261 -14.54 -10.29 3.46
C LEU A 261 -15.55 -9.20 3.10
N MET A 262 -15.17 -7.93 3.28
CA MET A 262 -16.00 -6.78 2.91
C MET A 262 -16.38 -6.81 1.43
N ILE A 263 -15.39 -7.01 0.55
CA ILE A 263 -15.61 -7.10 -0.90
C ILE A 263 -16.61 -8.22 -1.22
N CYS A 264 -16.48 -9.40 -0.63
CA CYS A 264 -17.42 -10.50 -0.83
C CYS A 264 -18.85 -10.14 -0.41
N CYS A 265 -19.02 -9.43 0.70
CA CYS A 265 -20.32 -8.99 1.21
C CYS A 265 -20.95 -7.90 0.33
N VAL A 266 -20.19 -6.89 -0.08
CA VAL A 266 -20.62 -5.85 -1.04
C VAL A 266 -21.05 -6.51 -2.35
N TYR A 267 -20.28 -7.49 -2.83
CA TYR A 267 -20.62 -8.25 -4.03
C TYR A 267 -21.96 -8.96 -3.89
N ALA A 268 -22.16 -9.67 -2.77
CA ALA A 268 -23.39 -10.41 -2.51
C ALA A 268 -24.62 -9.49 -2.47
N VAL A 269 -24.56 -8.39 -1.71
CA VAL A 269 -25.67 -7.43 -1.61
C VAL A 269 -25.98 -6.83 -2.97
N THR A 270 -24.97 -6.40 -3.73
CA THR A 270 -25.15 -5.80 -5.05
C THR A 270 -25.75 -6.78 -6.05
N ALA A 271 -25.22 -8.01 -6.10
CA ALA A 271 -25.74 -9.05 -6.97
C ALA A 271 -27.22 -9.33 -6.69
N LEU A 272 -27.60 -9.41 -5.41
CA LEU A 272 -28.99 -9.58 -5.02
C LEU A 272 -29.84 -8.36 -5.35
N LEU A 273 -29.37 -7.14 -5.09
CA LEU A 273 -30.13 -5.92 -5.31
C LEU A 273 -30.59 -5.82 -6.77
N PHE A 274 -29.65 -5.93 -7.70
CA PHE A 274 -29.87 -5.74 -9.13
C PHE A 274 -30.32 -6.98 -9.88
N LYS A 275 -30.43 -8.13 -9.19
CA LYS A 275 -30.58 -9.44 -9.83
C LYS A 275 -29.50 -9.76 -10.87
N ASN A 276 -28.34 -9.10 -10.75
CA ASN A 276 -27.23 -9.16 -11.69
C ASN A 276 -25.95 -8.83 -10.91
N PRO A 277 -24.90 -9.65 -10.98
CA PRO A 277 -23.62 -9.34 -10.34
C PRO A 277 -22.85 -8.18 -10.97
N LEU A 278 -23.07 -7.87 -12.26
CA LEU A 278 -22.24 -6.92 -13.00
C LEU A 278 -22.16 -5.50 -12.39
N PRO A 279 -23.23 -4.92 -11.81
CA PRO A 279 -23.15 -3.62 -11.13
C PRO A 279 -22.20 -3.59 -9.93
N ALA A 280 -21.80 -4.73 -9.36
CA ALA A 280 -20.83 -4.78 -8.28
C ALA A 280 -19.42 -4.35 -8.74
N VAL A 281 -19.08 -4.56 -10.01
CA VAL A 281 -17.76 -4.20 -10.56
C VAL A 281 -17.51 -2.68 -10.48
N PRO A 282 -18.33 -1.81 -11.11
CA PRO A 282 -18.10 -0.36 -11.01
C PRO A 282 -18.24 0.15 -9.57
N ALA A 283 -19.15 -0.41 -8.76
CA ALA A 283 -19.28 -0.03 -7.35
C ALA A 283 -18.00 -0.33 -6.54
N LEU A 284 -17.39 -1.50 -6.74
CA LEU A 284 -16.14 -1.87 -6.09
C LEU A 284 -14.95 -1.06 -6.61
N VAL A 285 -14.92 -0.70 -7.89
CA VAL A 285 -13.88 0.19 -8.43
C VAL A 285 -13.94 1.57 -7.75
N LEU A 286 -15.15 2.15 -7.58
CA LEU A 286 -15.31 3.40 -6.83
C LEU A 286 -14.88 3.26 -5.37
N TYR A 287 -15.18 2.11 -4.74
CA TYR A 287 -14.77 1.85 -3.37
C TYR A 287 -13.25 1.71 -3.22
N ILE A 288 -12.59 1.08 -4.20
CA ILE A 288 -11.12 1.00 -4.30
C ILE A 288 -10.53 2.41 -4.40
N ILE A 289 -11.05 3.26 -5.29
CA ILE A 289 -10.58 4.65 -5.45
C ILE A 289 -10.72 5.42 -4.14
N TYR A 290 -11.89 5.33 -3.48
CA TYR A 290 -12.11 5.95 -2.18
C TYR A 290 -11.10 5.49 -1.13
N SER A 291 -10.82 4.18 -1.10
CA SER A 291 -9.95 3.52 -0.12
C SER A 291 -8.46 3.79 -0.36
N ASN A 292 -8.07 4.05 -1.61
CA ASN A 292 -6.69 4.33 -1.98
C ASN A 292 -6.27 5.78 -1.66
N MET A 293 -7.22 6.67 -1.38
CA MET A 293 -6.91 8.05 -0.99
C MET A 293 -6.48 8.12 0.48
N LEU A 294 -5.24 8.53 0.71
CA LEU A 294 -4.74 8.82 2.06
C LEU A 294 -5.32 10.14 2.58
N THR A 295 -5.41 10.25 3.90
CA THR A 295 -5.77 11.49 4.60
C THR A 295 -4.68 11.83 5.59
N TRP A 296 -4.20 13.06 5.53
CA TRP A 296 -3.13 13.57 6.38
C TRP A 296 -3.70 14.64 7.30
N ASP A 297 -3.29 14.63 8.57
CA ASP A 297 -3.61 15.72 9.48
C ASP A 297 -2.59 16.87 9.39
N SER A 298 -2.87 17.96 10.10
CA SER A 298 -1.98 19.13 10.14
C SER A 298 -0.63 18.86 10.80
N LYS A 299 -0.43 17.68 11.41
CA LYS A 299 0.83 17.23 12.01
C LYS A 299 1.58 16.26 11.09
N GLY A 300 1.09 16.02 9.88
CA GLY A 300 1.69 15.09 8.92
C GLY A 300 1.43 13.62 9.23
N GLN A 301 0.49 13.28 10.14
CA GLN A 301 0.16 11.87 10.40
C GLN A 301 -0.87 11.38 9.40
N CYS A 302 -0.64 10.17 8.88
CA CYS A 302 -1.57 9.49 7.98
C CYS A 302 -2.70 8.82 8.77
N HIS A 303 -3.95 9.06 8.38
CA HIS A 303 -5.15 8.48 8.98
C HIS A 303 -5.82 7.50 8.01
N ALA A 304 -6.30 6.36 8.54
CA ALA A 304 -7.11 5.44 7.78
C ALA A 304 -8.50 6.06 7.53
N ARG A 305 -8.95 6.07 6.26
CA ARG A 305 -10.32 6.49 5.95
C ARG A 305 -11.35 5.51 6.55
N PRO A 306 -12.48 6.00 7.08
CA PRO A 306 -13.53 5.14 7.61
C PRO A 306 -14.04 4.15 6.57
N PHE A 307 -14.14 2.88 6.95
CA PHE A 307 -14.51 1.77 6.07
C PHE A 307 -13.60 1.61 4.84
N SER A 308 -12.36 2.09 4.84
CA SER A 308 -11.44 1.84 3.72
C SER A 308 -11.14 0.35 3.59
N ILE A 309 -11.33 -0.23 2.40
CA ILE A 309 -10.96 -1.62 2.06
C ILE A 309 -9.49 -1.76 1.59
N MET A 310 -8.66 -0.78 1.92
CA MET A 310 -7.22 -0.80 1.67
C MET A 310 -6.48 -0.19 2.84
N VAL A 311 -5.37 -0.82 3.21
CA VAL A 311 -4.43 -0.28 4.20
C VAL A 311 -3.16 0.05 3.44
N ARG A 312 -2.88 1.35 3.34
CA ARG A 312 -1.67 1.89 2.72
C ARG A 312 -0.60 2.06 3.79
N PHE A 313 0.64 1.77 3.44
CA PHE A 313 1.80 1.98 4.31
C PHE A 313 2.68 3.07 3.70
N PRO A 314 2.36 4.35 3.96
CA PRO A 314 3.09 5.47 3.36
C PRO A 314 4.55 5.50 3.82
N GLY A 315 5.38 6.26 3.08
CA GLY A 315 6.81 6.41 3.34
C GLY A 315 7.68 5.51 2.47
N ASN A 316 8.99 5.74 2.52
CA ASN A 316 10.01 4.92 1.86
C ASN A 316 10.17 3.55 2.56
N PHE A 317 11.05 2.67 2.06
CA PHE A 317 11.12 1.29 2.55
C PHE A 317 11.31 1.18 4.07
N PHE A 318 12.25 1.93 4.64
CA PHE A 318 12.51 1.94 6.09
C PHE A 318 11.63 2.90 6.89
N GLU A 319 10.91 3.79 6.21
CA GLU A 319 10.06 4.83 6.81
C GLU A 319 8.58 4.45 6.75
N THR A 320 8.26 3.16 6.62
CA THR A 320 6.85 2.72 6.53
C THR A 320 6.09 2.96 7.83
N GLU A 321 4.99 3.69 7.75
CA GLU A 321 4.13 3.97 8.89
C GLU A 321 2.79 3.22 8.82
N LEU A 322 2.24 2.92 10.00
CA LEU A 322 0.88 2.41 10.12
C LEU A 322 -0.08 3.60 10.21
N PRO A 323 -1.11 3.68 9.34
CA PRO A 323 -2.10 4.73 9.45
C PRO A 323 -2.79 4.72 10.82
N HIS A 324 -2.98 5.90 11.39
CA HIS A 324 -3.73 6.07 12.62
C HIS A 324 -5.15 5.50 12.45
N GLN A 325 -5.68 4.88 13.52
CA GLN A 325 -6.99 4.22 13.55
C GLN A 325 -7.17 3.02 12.60
N VAL A 326 -6.10 2.46 12.01
CA VAL A 326 -6.20 1.30 11.12
C VAL A 326 -6.92 0.11 11.79
N TYR A 327 -6.63 -0.21 13.05
CA TYR A 327 -7.30 -1.31 13.75
C TYR A 327 -8.79 -1.08 13.95
N LEU A 328 -9.17 0.16 14.27
CA LEU A 328 -10.58 0.54 14.38
C LEU A 328 -11.28 0.38 13.03
N ASN A 329 -10.67 0.85 11.95
CA ASN A 329 -11.20 0.65 10.60
C ASN A 329 -11.38 -0.84 10.27
N GLN A 330 -10.38 -1.69 10.57
CA GLN A 330 -10.47 -3.13 10.33
C GLN A 330 -11.59 -3.79 11.13
N LEU A 331 -11.79 -3.41 12.40
CA LEU A 331 -12.92 -3.89 13.20
C LEU A 331 -14.27 -3.44 12.63
N LEU A 332 -14.37 -2.17 12.22
CA LEU A 332 -15.57 -1.62 11.60
C LEU A 332 -15.89 -2.32 10.27
N LEU A 333 -14.89 -2.66 9.46
CA LEU A 333 -15.06 -3.44 8.24
C LEU A 333 -15.65 -4.83 8.53
N VAL A 334 -15.15 -5.53 9.54
CA VAL A 334 -15.69 -6.84 9.92
C VAL A 334 -17.13 -6.71 10.38
N ALA A 335 -17.43 -5.73 11.24
CA ALA A 335 -18.79 -5.49 11.74
C ALA A 335 -19.76 -5.15 10.58
N ALA A 336 -19.37 -4.25 9.68
CA ALA A 336 -20.16 -3.91 8.51
C ALA A 336 -20.31 -5.08 7.53
N SER A 337 -19.30 -5.94 7.39
CA SER A 337 -19.40 -7.17 6.59
C SER A 337 -20.45 -8.13 7.15
N ILE A 338 -20.51 -8.30 8.47
CA ILE A 338 -21.52 -9.11 9.15
C ILE A 338 -22.92 -8.53 8.91
N LEU A 339 -23.08 -7.21 9.03
CA LEU A 339 -24.34 -6.52 8.74
C LEU A 339 -24.79 -6.73 7.29
N LEU A 340 -23.91 -6.51 6.32
CA LEU A 340 -24.19 -6.73 4.89
C LEU A 340 -24.58 -8.18 4.58
N MET A 341 -23.95 -9.16 5.25
CA MET A 341 -24.34 -10.55 5.13
C MET A 341 -25.79 -10.77 5.61
N PHE A 342 -26.18 -10.20 6.76
CA PHE A 342 -27.56 -10.31 7.25
C PHE A 342 -28.56 -9.60 6.31
N ILE A 343 -28.20 -8.45 5.74
CA ILE A 343 -28.98 -7.76 4.72
C ILE A 343 -29.17 -8.67 3.50
N ALA A 344 -28.10 -9.30 2.99
CA ALA A 344 -28.18 -10.24 1.87
C ALA A 344 -29.09 -11.45 2.18
N VAL A 345 -29.01 -11.99 3.41
CA VAL A 345 -29.91 -13.08 3.86
C VAL A 345 -31.37 -12.62 3.86
N TRP A 346 -31.65 -11.43 4.38
CA TRP A 346 -32.99 -10.86 4.40
C TRP A 346 -33.53 -10.63 2.98
N MET A 347 -32.72 -10.06 2.08
CA MET A 347 -33.07 -9.86 0.67
C MET A 347 -33.39 -11.18 -0.04
N TRP A 348 -32.61 -12.23 0.23
CA TRP A 348 -32.86 -13.57 -0.32
C TRP A 348 -34.17 -14.17 0.19
N LYS A 349 -34.49 -14.03 1.50
CA LYS A 349 -35.76 -14.52 2.06
C LYS A 349 -36.97 -13.86 1.41
N ARG A 350 -36.96 -12.53 1.27
CA ARG A 350 -38.11 -11.75 0.76
C ARG A 350 -38.45 -12.06 -0.70
N ARG A 351 -37.52 -12.64 -1.45
CA ARG A 351 -37.67 -12.95 -2.88
C ARG A 351 -38.04 -14.40 -3.18
N ARG A 352 -38.32 -15.23 -2.17
CA ARG A 352 -39.05 -16.49 -2.36
C ARG A 352 -40.48 -16.16 -2.81
N VAL A 353 -40.71 -16.27 -4.11
CA VAL A 353 -42.07 -16.37 -4.65
C VAL A 353 -42.55 -17.77 -4.28
N TYR A 354 -43.68 -17.86 -3.57
CA TYR A 354 -44.37 -19.12 -3.28
C TYR A 354 -45.10 -19.62 -4.52
#